data_AF-A0A2X2BZ09-F1
#
_entry.id   AF-A0A2X2BZ09-F1
#
_cell.length_a   1.000
_cell.length_b   1.000
_cell.length_c   1.000
_cell.angle_alpha   90.00
_cell.angle_beta   90.00
_cell.angle_gamma   90.00
#
_symmetry.space_group_name_H-M   'P 1'
#
loop_
_entity.id
_entity.type
_entity.pdbx_description
1 polymer ?
#
loop_
_entity_poly.entity_id
_entity_poly.type
_entity_poly.pdbx_seq_one_letter_code
_entity_poly.pdbx_strand_id
1 'polypeptide(L)'
;MNVGDHPHLVWLRQAITADSASKALLQQMMPLAEKWNRQWHGVLKRTHHQLLGTQLKHPRRRDWYALIVADELIPDMYRAQYFDRSGFGAHATYEMPEQVLENLIVEGYCLVVEGVFETLSCTREWAIGLYKKDLVRRIHQGELSIAEAELLLREYARQQS
;
A
#
# COMPACT_ATOMS: atom_id res chain seq x y z
N MET A 1 22.75 6.41 1.26
CA MET A 1 22.42 7.06 -0.03
C MET A 1 21.63 8.32 0.29
N ASN A 2 21.97 9.45 -0.33
CA ASN A 2 21.17 10.68 -0.20
C ASN A 2 19.94 10.49 -1.08
N VAL A 3 18.83 10.10 -0.48
CA VAL A 3 17.59 9.90 -1.25
C VAL A 3 17.09 11.29 -1.62
N GLY A 4 17.13 11.60 -2.92
CA GLY A 4 16.81 12.93 -3.43
C GLY A 4 15.34 13.31 -3.24
N ASP A 5 14.95 14.44 -3.81
CA ASP A 5 13.55 14.83 -3.93
C ASP A 5 12.73 13.73 -4.62
N HIS A 6 11.44 13.66 -4.27
CA HIS A 6 10.48 12.74 -4.87
C HIS A 6 10.56 12.80 -6.41
N PRO A 7 10.61 11.66 -7.13
CA PRO A 7 10.91 11.63 -8.56
C PRO A 7 9.98 12.52 -9.41
N HIS A 8 8.68 12.50 -9.15
CA HIS A 8 7.71 13.42 -9.77
C HIS A 8 8.06 14.92 -9.65
N LEU A 9 8.58 15.39 -8.50
CA LEU A 9 8.97 16.79 -8.34
C LEU A 9 10.22 17.11 -9.18
N VAL A 10 11.19 16.20 -9.20
CA VAL A 10 12.42 16.34 -10.00
C VAL A 10 12.08 16.43 -11.49
N TRP A 11 11.26 15.49 -11.98
CA TRP A 11 10.79 15.49 -13.35
C TRP A 11 10.04 16.77 -13.71
N LEU A 12 9.10 17.21 -12.85
CA LEU A 12 8.29 18.39 -13.14
C LEU A 12 9.12 19.67 -13.24
N ARG A 13 10.12 19.84 -12.36
CA ARG A 13 11.06 20.97 -12.42
C ARG A 13 11.85 20.97 -13.72
N GLN A 14 12.36 19.82 -14.15
CA GLN A 14 13.09 19.67 -15.41
C GLN A 14 12.19 19.97 -16.62
N ALA A 15 10.97 19.44 -16.64
CA ALA A 15 10.01 19.65 -17.72
C ALA A 15 9.62 21.13 -17.87
N ILE A 16 9.38 21.85 -16.76
CA ILE A 16 9.07 23.29 -16.76
C ILE A 16 10.22 24.14 -17.30
N THR A 17 11.47 23.73 -17.05
CA THR A 17 12.64 24.43 -17.60
C THR A 17 12.86 24.15 -19.08
N ALA A 18 12.45 22.98 -19.57
CA ALA A 18 12.67 22.54 -20.94
C ALA A 18 11.55 22.95 -21.92
N ASP A 19 10.30 23.08 -21.46
CA ASP A 19 9.13 23.29 -22.33
C ASP A 19 8.41 24.62 -22.04
N SER A 20 8.34 25.51 -23.04
CA SER A 20 7.56 26.76 -22.95
C SER A 20 6.08 26.59 -23.26
N ALA A 21 5.69 25.58 -24.05
CA ALA A 21 4.32 25.43 -24.55
C ALA A 21 3.40 24.82 -23.49
N SER A 22 3.88 23.81 -22.73
CA SER A 22 3.11 23.19 -21.64
C SER A 22 3.40 23.78 -20.27
N LYS A 23 4.27 24.80 -20.18
CA LYS A 23 4.76 25.38 -18.93
C LYS A 23 3.64 25.74 -17.96
N ALA A 24 2.60 26.41 -18.44
CA ALA A 24 1.47 26.83 -17.63
C ALA A 24 0.70 25.64 -17.04
N LEU A 25 0.50 24.57 -17.83
CA LEU A 25 -0.15 23.35 -17.38
C LEU A 25 0.71 22.62 -16.33
N LEU A 26 2.01 22.47 -16.59
CA LEU A 26 2.93 21.80 -15.66
C LEU A 26 3.05 22.57 -14.34
N GLN A 27 3.04 23.91 -14.37
CA GLN A 27 3.02 24.73 -13.17
C GLN A 27 1.78 24.50 -12.30
N GLN A 28 0.63 24.16 -12.89
CA GLN A 28 -0.57 23.82 -12.11
C GLN A 28 -0.41 22.52 -11.31
N MET A 29 0.48 21.62 -11.74
CA MET A 29 0.78 20.37 -11.03
C MET A 29 1.78 20.54 -9.87
N MET A 30 2.49 21.68 -9.81
CA MET A 30 3.56 21.92 -8.84
C MET A 30 3.11 21.79 -7.38
N PRO A 31 1.96 22.36 -6.94
CA PRO A 31 1.53 22.24 -5.56
C PRO A 31 1.31 20.78 -5.12
N LEU A 32 0.88 19.92 -6.05
CA LEU A 32 0.70 18.49 -5.80
C LEU A 32 2.06 17.78 -5.69
N ALA A 33 2.99 18.05 -6.61
CA ALA A 33 4.34 17.49 -6.57
C ALA A 33 5.12 17.90 -5.31
N GLU A 34 5.00 19.16 -4.87
CA GLU A 34 5.60 19.64 -3.62
C GLU A 34 5.00 18.97 -2.39
N LYS A 35 3.68 18.72 -2.42
CA LYS A 35 3.01 17.98 -1.34
C LYS A 35 3.54 16.56 -1.25
N TRP A 36 3.65 15.85 -2.36
CA TRP A 36 4.24 14.51 -2.40
C TRP A 36 5.69 14.52 -1.93
N ASN A 37 6.48 15.52 -2.33
CA ASN A 37 7.86 15.65 -1.84
C ASN A 37 7.95 15.84 -0.33
N ARG A 38 7.08 16.66 0.27
CA ARG A 38 7.03 16.80 1.74
C ARG A 38 6.68 15.49 2.43
N GLN A 39 5.74 14.72 1.86
CA GLN A 39 5.35 13.41 2.40
C GLN A 39 6.48 12.39 2.29
N TRP A 40 7.17 12.34 1.14
CA TRP A 40 8.37 11.53 0.88
C TRP A 40 9.46 11.74 1.92
N HIS A 41 9.89 12.99 2.08
CA HIS A 41 10.90 13.34 3.09
C HIS A 41 10.42 13.06 4.52
N GLY A 42 9.12 13.25 4.79
CA GLY A 42 8.51 12.93 6.08
C GLY A 42 8.62 11.43 6.42
N VAL A 43 8.28 10.56 5.46
CA VAL A 43 8.40 9.10 5.64
C VAL A 43 9.86 8.70 5.76
N LEU A 44 10.73 9.09 4.83
CA LEU A 44 12.16 8.74 4.85
C LEU A 44 12.85 9.15 6.15
N LYS A 45 12.54 10.35 6.65
CA LYS A 45 13.08 10.83 7.93
C LYS A 45 12.60 9.97 9.09
N ARG A 46 11.31 9.63 9.13
CA ARG A 46 10.71 8.85 10.22
C ARG A 46 11.20 7.40 10.24
N THR A 47 11.49 6.84 9.07
CA THR A 47 11.98 5.46 8.92
C THR A 47 13.50 5.37 8.89
N HIS A 48 14.21 6.49 9.08
CA HIS A 48 15.67 6.54 8.95
C HIS A 48 16.19 5.95 7.61
N HIS A 49 15.42 6.15 6.53
CA HIS A 49 15.66 5.58 5.20
C HIS A 49 15.62 4.04 5.14
N GLN A 50 15.08 3.36 6.16
CA GLN A 50 14.85 1.92 6.16
C GLN A 50 13.38 1.64 5.79
N LEU A 51 13.14 1.31 4.52
CA LEU A 51 11.77 1.21 4.00
C LEU A 51 11.11 -0.14 4.27
N LEU A 52 11.86 -1.23 4.31
CA LEU A 52 11.30 -2.56 4.60
C LEU A 52 10.69 -2.61 6.01
N GLY A 53 9.50 -3.21 6.11
CA GLY A 53 8.72 -3.26 7.35
C GLY A 53 7.94 -1.98 7.64
N THR A 54 8.10 -0.91 6.84
CA THR A 54 7.36 0.34 7.05
C THR A 54 5.88 0.13 6.78
N GLN A 55 5.05 0.49 7.76
CA GLN A 55 3.60 0.51 7.65
C GLN A 55 3.11 1.95 7.47
N LEU A 56 2.27 2.17 6.47
CA LEU A 56 1.71 3.48 6.13
C LEU A 56 0.19 3.42 6.18
N LYS A 57 -0.43 4.46 6.77
CA LYS A 57 -1.88 4.64 6.82
C LYS A 57 -2.33 5.69 5.81
N HIS A 58 -3.47 5.44 5.16
CA HIS A 58 -4.14 6.44 4.35
C HIS A 58 -4.96 7.39 5.26
N PRO A 59 -4.67 8.71 5.32
CA PRO A 59 -5.26 9.61 6.31
C PRO A 59 -6.77 9.84 6.16
N ARG A 60 -7.31 9.66 4.95
CA ARG A 60 -8.74 9.89 4.66
C ARG A 60 -9.57 8.61 4.59
N ARG A 61 -8.95 7.43 4.65
CA ARG A 61 -9.65 6.14 4.57
C ARG A 61 -9.46 5.44 5.90
N ARG A 62 -10.58 5.20 6.59
CA ARG A 62 -10.55 4.56 7.89
C ARG A 62 -10.03 3.13 7.72
N ASP A 63 -9.05 2.77 8.53
CA ASP A 63 -8.47 1.43 8.63
C ASP A 63 -7.85 0.89 7.32
N TRP A 64 -7.37 1.76 6.43
CA TRP A 64 -6.61 1.37 5.23
C TRP A 64 -5.12 1.58 5.43
N TYR A 65 -4.37 0.50 5.24
CA TYR A 65 -2.95 0.44 5.49
C TYR A 65 -2.20 -0.21 4.31
N ALA A 66 -0.93 0.13 4.20
CA ALA A 66 0.02 -0.51 3.30
C ALA A 66 1.30 -0.85 4.06
N LEU A 67 1.93 -1.96 3.70
CA LEU A 67 3.18 -2.44 4.25
C LEU A 67 4.19 -2.62 3.11
N ILE A 68 5.41 -2.11 3.28
CA ILE A 68 6.51 -2.32 2.34
C ILE A 68 7.29 -3.57 2.76
N VAL A 69 7.32 -4.59 1.92
CA VAL A 69 8.03 -5.87 2.18
C VAL A 69 8.83 -6.32 0.96
N ALA A 70 9.79 -7.21 1.17
CA ALA A 70 10.38 -7.97 0.07
C ALA A 70 9.32 -8.90 -0.55
N ASP A 71 9.40 -9.13 -1.86
CA ASP A 71 8.53 -10.08 -2.52
C ASP A 71 9.02 -11.51 -2.23
N GLU A 72 8.15 -12.34 -1.66
CA GLU A 72 8.50 -13.73 -1.31
C GLU A 72 8.60 -14.65 -2.52
N LEU A 73 7.98 -14.28 -3.64
CA LEU A 73 7.92 -15.11 -4.85
C LEU A 73 8.97 -14.72 -5.88
N ILE A 74 9.35 -13.45 -5.92
CA ILE A 74 10.28 -12.91 -6.91
C ILE A 74 11.50 -12.33 -6.18
N PRO A 75 12.66 -13.00 -6.26
CA PRO A 75 13.89 -12.50 -5.65
C PRO A 75 14.21 -11.07 -6.08
N ASP A 76 14.77 -10.30 -5.15
CA ASP A 76 15.20 -8.90 -5.36
C ASP A 76 14.09 -7.92 -5.76
N MET A 77 12.82 -8.31 -5.64
CA MET A 77 11.67 -7.43 -5.84
C MET A 77 11.02 -7.05 -4.50
N TYR A 78 10.22 -6.00 -4.53
CA TYR A 78 9.61 -5.38 -3.35
C TYR A 78 8.12 -5.14 -3.59
N ARG A 79 7.32 -5.21 -2.53
CA ARG A 79 5.87 -5.19 -2.63
C ARG A 79 5.25 -4.12 -1.74
N ALA A 80 4.30 -3.38 -2.32
CA ALA A 80 3.25 -2.69 -1.56
C ALA A 80 2.18 -3.72 -1.22
N GLN A 81 2.09 -4.12 0.05
CA GLN A 81 1.05 -5.03 0.53
C GLN A 81 -0.04 -4.24 1.22
N TYR A 82 -1.24 -4.17 0.62
CA TYR A 82 -2.37 -3.43 1.16
C TYR A 82 -3.21 -4.30 2.09
N PHE A 83 -3.65 -3.75 3.22
CA PHE A 83 -4.45 -4.46 4.20
C PHE A 83 -5.39 -3.54 4.99
N ASP A 84 -6.41 -4.16 5.58
CA ASP A 84 -7.34 -3.55 6.53
C ASP A 84 -7.68 -4.54 7.66
N ARG A 85 -8.70 -4.24 8.48
CA ARG A 85 -9.13 -5.12 9.57
C ARG A 85 -9.58 -6.51 9.14
N SER A 86 -9.90 -6.70 7.86
CA SER A 86 -10.37 -7.96 7.25
C SER A 86 -9.27 -8.71 6.48
N GLY A 87 -8.00 -8.30 6.65
CA GLY A 87 -6.87 -8.96 6.03
C GLY A 87 -6.32 -8.27 4.78
N PHE A 88 -5.49 -9.00 4.04
CA PHE A 88 -4.83 -8.50 2.83
C PHE A 88 -5.80 -8.27 1.68
N GLY A 89 -5.76 -7.09 1.04
CA GLY A 89 -6.69 -6.74 -0.04
C GLY A 89 -6.07 -6.87 -1.44
N ALA A 90 -4.95 -6.20 -1.65
CA ALA A 90 -4.26 -6.13 -2.94
C ALA A 90 -2.75 -6.07 -2.70
N HIS A 91 -1.98 -6.21 -3.78
CA HIS A 91 -0.56 -5.90 -3.76
C HIS A 91 -0.08 -5.41 -5.12
N ALA A 92 1.08 -4.75 -5.13
CA ALA A 92 1.81 -4.38 -6.33
C ALA A 92 3.31 -4.58 -6.09
N THR A 93 4.04 -5.04 -7.10
CA THR A 93 5.46 -5.42 -7.01
C THR A 93 6.32 -4.46 -7.85
N TYR A 94 7.50 -4.10 -7.32
CA TYR A 94 8.42 -3.08 -7.83
C TYR A 94 9.87 -3.55 -7.69
N GLU A 95 10.78 -2.93 -8.45
CA GLU A 95 12.20 -3.31 -8.48
C GLU A 95 12.99 -2.70 -7.32
N MET A 96 12.50 -1.61 -6.72
CA MET A 96 13.17 -0.92 -5.60
C MET A 96 12.18 -0.53 -4.49
N PRO A 97 12.57 -0.57 -3.20
CA PRO A 97 11.73 -0.12 -2.09
C PRO A 97 11.26 1.34 -2.24
N GLU A 98 12.11 2.18 -2.81
CA GLU A 98 11.84 3.59 -3.10
C GLU A 98 10.67 3.76 -4.08
N GLN A 99 10.56 2.88 -5.09
CA GLN A 99 9.44 2.89 -6.04
C GLN A 99 8.13 2.49 -5.34
N VAL A 100 8.20 1.56 -4.38
CA VAL A 100 7.06 1.21 -3.53
C VAL A 100 6.58 2.44 -2.76
N LEU A 101 7.50 3.14 -2.08
CA LEU A 101 7.17 4.34 -1.32
C LEU A 101 6.61 5.46 -2.22
N GLU A 102 7.20 5.66 -3.39
CA GLU A 102 6.72 6.64 -4.37
C GLU A 102 5.25 6.38 -4.72
N ASN A 103 4.93 5.14 -5.11
CA ASN A 103 3.56 4.79 -5.46
C ASN A 103 2.60 4.98 -4.28
N LEU A 104 2.99 4.55 -3.08
CA LEU A 104 2.18 4.69 -1.87
C LEU A 104 1.88 6.16 -1.54
N ILE A 105 2.83 7.08 -1.73
CA ILE A 105 2.61 8.52 -1.53
C ILE A 105 1.65 9.10 -2.57
N VAL A 106 1.80 8.71 -3.84
CA VAL A 106 0.89 9.13 -4.92
C VAL A 106 -0.55 8.65 -4.62
N GLU A 107 -0.70 7.43 -4.10
CA GLU A 107 -1.99 6.88 -3.66
C GLU A 107 -2.50 7.45 -2.33
N GLY A 108 -1.69 8.24 -1.63
CA GLY A 108 -2.06 8.98 -0.42
C GLY A 108 -1.68 8.34 0.92
N TYR A 109 -1.03 7.18 0.91
CA TYR A 109 -0.47 6.53 2.11
C TYR A 109 0.80 7.27 2.54
N CYS A 110 0.69 8.12 3.55
CA CYS A 110 1.78 9.02 3.96
C CYS A 110 1.97 9.13 5.46
N LEU A 111 1.17 8.45 6.28
CA LEU A 111 1.30 8.45 7.73
C LEU A 111 1.98 7.16 8.19
N VAL A 112 3.22 7.26 8.67
CA VAL A 112 3.92 6.12 9.27
C VAL A 112 3.21 5.70 10.55
N VAL A 113 2.92 4.41 10.65
CA VAL A 113 2.33 3.76 11.81
C VAL A 113 3.18 2.55 12.19
N GLU A 114 3.10 2.11 13.45
CA GLU A 114 3.93 1.03 13.99
C GLU A 114 3.01 -0.03 14.61
N GLY A 115 3.30 -1.32 14.40
CA GLY A 115 2.62 -2.43 15.07
C GLY A 115 1.19 -2.74 14.61
N VAL A 116 0.67 -2.05 13.58
CA VAL A 116 -0.74 -2.18 13.18
C VAL A 116 -1.00 -3.52 12.52
N PHE A 117 -0.12 -3.95 11.62
CA PHE A 117 -0.21 -5.24 10.96
C PHE A 117 -0.21 -6.38 11.97
N GLU A 118 0.75 -6.37 12.89
CA GLU A 118 0.91 -7.35 13.95
C GLU A 118 -0.36 -7.41 14.80
N THR A 119 -0.86 -6.25 15.22
CA THR A 119 -2.09 -6.14 16.02
C THR A 119 -3.31 -6.70 15.27
N LEU A 120 -3.51 -6.29 14.01
CA LEU A 120 -4.68 -6.70 13.23
C LEU A 120 -4.61 -8.18 12.84
N SER A 121 -3.44 -8.68 12.50
CA SER A 121 -3.23 -10.08 12.07
C SER A 121 -3.61 -11.11 13.13
N CYS A 122 -3.56 -10.74 14.41
CA CYS A 122 -3.97 -11.58 15.52
C CYS A 122 -5.47 -11.49 15.86
N THR A 123 -6.25 -10.68 15.13
CA THR A 123 -7.68 -10.50 15.42
C THR A 123 -8.55 -11.58 14.80
N ARG A 124 -9.67 -11.87 15.46
CA ARG A 124 -10.72 -12.73 14.93
C ARG A 124 -11.26 -12.22 13.60
N GLU A 125 -11.47 -10.92 13.48
CA GLU A 125 -11.96 -10.28 12.25
C GLU A 125 -11.03 -10.53 11.07
N TRP A 126 -9.71 -10.48 11.31
CA TRP A 126 -8.70 -10.76 10.30
C TRP A 126 -8.75 -12.23 9.84
N ALA A 127 -8.79 -13.17 10.77
CA ALA A 127 -8.90 -14.60 10.46
C ALA A 127 -10.15 -14.91 9.61
N ILE A 128 -11.31 -14.37 10.01
CA ILE A 128 -12.57 -14.51 9.26
C ILE A 128 -12.45 -13.85 7.88
N GLY A 129 -11.84 -12.68 7.79
CA GLY A 129 -11.65 -11.96 6.53
C GLY A 129 -10.76 -12.70 5.53
N LEU A 130 -9.66 -13.28 5.99
CA LEU A 130 -8.81 -14.14 5.16
C LEU A 130 -9.56 -15.40 4.70
N TYR A 131 -10.30 -16.04 5.59
CA TYR A 131 -11.09 -17.22 5.24
C TYR A 131 -12.16 -16.88 4.17
N LYS A 132 -12.85 -15.74 4.31
CA LYS A 132 -13.80 -15.26 3.31
C LYS A 132 -13.13 -15.06 1.93
N LYS A 133 -11.91 -14.55 1.88
CA LYS A 133 -11.16 -14.36 0.62
C LYS A 133 -10.81 -15.69 -0.05
N ASP A 134 -10.41 -16.69 0.74
CA ASP A 134 -10.21 -18.04 0.22
C ASP A 134 -11.50 -18.62 -0.36
N LEU A 135 -12.63 -18.49 0.33
CA LEU A 135 -13.92 -18.96 -0.18
C LEU A 135 -14.31 -18.29 -1.50
N VAL A 136 -14.09 -16.98 -1.64
CA VAL A 136 -14.32 -16.26 -2.91
C VAL A 136 -13.44 -16.81 -4.02
N ARG A 137 -12.15 -17.06 -3.76
CA ARG A 137 -11.24 -17.70 -4.72
C ARG A 137 -11.77 -19.05 -5.19
N ARG A 138 -12.22 -19.89 -4.26
CA ARG A 138 -12.76 -21.24 -4.54
C ARG A 138 -14.06 -21.19 -5.34
N ILE A 139 -14.94 -20.22 -5.07
CA ILE A 139 -16.13 -19.95 -5.91
C ILE A 139 -15.69 -19.60 -7.34
N HIS A 140 -14.73 -18.68 -7.51
CA HIS A 140 -14.26 -18.28 -8.84
C HIS A 140 -13.60 -19.43 -9.63
N GLN A 141 -13.08 -20.44 -8.94
CA GLN A 141 -12.51 -21.65 -9.55
C GLN A 141 -13.56 -22.75 -9.78
N GLY A 142 -14.81 -22.54 -9.39
CA GLY A 142 -15.89 -23.53 -9.52
C GLY A 142 -15.81 -24.68 -8.51
N GLU A 143 -14.97 -24.56 -7.47
CA GLU A 143 -14.81 -25.58 -6.42
C GLU A 143 -15.95 -25.54 -5.39
N LEU A 144 -16.67 -24.43 -5.29
CA LEU A 144 -17.77 -24.20 -4.36
C LEU A 144 -18.88 -23.38 -5.03
N SER A 145 -20.12 -23.70 -4.67
CA SER A 145 -21.24 -22.77 -4.85
C SER A 145 -21.22 -21.67 -3.78
N ILE A 146 -21.94 -20.57 -4.06
CA ILE A 146 -22.13 -19.48 -3.10
C ILE A 146 -22.78 -20.00 -1.80
N ALA A 147 -23.76 -20.91 -1.92
CA ALA A 147 -24.48 -21.45 -0.76
C ALA A 147 -23.57 -22.28 0.16
N GLU A 148 -22.69 -23.11 -0.42
CA GLU A 148 -21.71 -23.89 0.35
C GLU A 148 -20.69 -22.98 1.04
N ALA A 149 -20.19 -21.95 0.33
CA ALA A 149 -19.28 -20.98 0.91
C ALA A 149 -19.91 -20.19 2.08
N GLU A 150 -21.19 -19.82 1.98
CA GLU A 150 -21.90 -19.17 3.09
C GLU A 150 -22.00 -20.06 4.33
N LEU A 151 -22.30 -21.34 4.16
CA LEU A 151 -22.37 -22.30 5.27
C LEU A 151 -21.00 -22.43 5.96
N LEU A 152 -19.95 -22.65 5.17
CA LEU A 152 -18.57 -22.76 5.65
C LEU A 152 -18.12 -21.50 6.39
N LEU A 153 -18.43 -20.31 5.87
CA LEU A 153 -18.09 -19.05 6.54
C LEU A 153 -18.76 -18.92 7.91
N ARG A 154 -20.04 -19.31 8.02
CA ARG A 154 -20.78 -19.29 9.30
C ARG A 154 -20.21 -20.30 10.30
N GLU A 155 -19.80 -21.48 9.84
CA GLU A 155 -19.16 -22.49 10.68
C GLU A 155 -17.80 -22.02 11.20
N TYR A 156 -16.94 -21.52 10.31
CA TYR A 156 -15.63 -20.98 10.67
C TYR A 156 -15.75 -19.83 11.66
N ALA A 157 -16.65 -18.87 11.40
CA ALA A 157 -16.86 -17.71 12.29
C ALA A 157 -17.34 -18.11 13.70
N ARG A 158 -18.05 -19.23 13.85
CA ARG A 158 -18.44 -19.77 15.17
C ARG A 158 -17.29 -20.41 15.93
N GLN A 159 -16.32 -21.00 15.23
CA GLN A 159 -15.18 -21.69 15.82
C GLN A 159 -14.06 -20.73 16.28
N GLN A 160 -13.99 -19.53 15.71
CA GLN A 160 -13.02 -18.50 16.11
C GLN A 160 -13.48 -17.70 17.35
N SER A 161 -14.13 -18.35 18.32
CA SER A 161 -14.64 -17.73 19.56
C SER A 161 -13.56 -17.50 20.60
#